data_AF-A0A8T3WPD4-F1
#
_entry.id   AF-A0A8T3WPD4-F1
#
_cell.length_a   1.000
_cell.length_b   1.000
_cell.length_c   1.000
_cell.angle_alpha   90.00
_cell.angle_beta   90.00
_cell.angle_gamma   90.00
#
_symmetry.space_group_name_H-M   'P 1'
#
loop_
_entity.id
_entity.type
_entity.pdbx_description
1 polymer ?
#
loop_
_entity_poly.entity_id
_entity_poly.type
_entity_poly.pdbx_seq_one_letter_code
_entity_poly.pdbx_strand_id
1 'polypeptide(L)'
;MTSENYNPDKIGLVIAREQDEKIYILRENANPIIITLVEIKKGRARLGFNASADDRIYREEVIGTHYPSILEQLRQGGVVTKDILDFLAKPDKK
;
A
#
# COMPACT_ATOMS: atom_id res chain seq x y z
N MET A 1 -23.28 -5.75 -12.11
CA MET A 1 -21.84 -6.07 -12.06
C MET A 1 -21.13 -5.05 -12.92
N THR A 2 -20.70 -3.94 -12.34
CA THR A 2 -19.90 -2.93 -13.04
C THR A 2 -18.48 -3.45 -13.13
N SER A 3 -17.97 -3.61 -14.35
CA SER A 3 -16.58 -3.95 -14.63
C SER A 3 -15.68 -2.92 -13.96
N GLU A 4 -14.98 -3.31 -12.90
CA GLU A 4 -13.90 -2.50 -12.36
C GLU A 4 -12.83 -2.33 -13.44
N ASN A 5 -12.30 -1.11 -13.52
CA ASN A 5 -11.32 -0.65 -14.50
C ASN A 5 -10.12 -1.62 -14.60
N TYR A 6 -10.16 -2.49 -15.60
CA TYR A 6 -9.02 -3.33 -15.96
C TYR A 6 -7.94 -2.44 -16.55
N ASN A 7 -6.91 -2.14 -15.76
CA ASN A 7 -5.68 -1.54 -16.25
C ASN A 7 -4.74 -2.69 -16.67
N PRO A 8 -4.45 -2.87 -17.97
CA PRO A 8 -3.63 -3.98 -18.47
C PRO A 8 -2.18 -3.95 -17.94
N ASP A 9 -1.72 -2.83 -17.40
CA ASP A 9 -0.38 -2.67 -16.81
C ASP A 9 -0.37 -2.99 -15.29
N LYS A 10 -1.50 -3.40 -14.72
CA LYS A 10 -1.62 -3.78 -13.31
C LYS A 10 -1.84 -5.28 -13.17
N ILE A 11 -0.94 -5.93 -12.43
CA ILE A 11 -1.12 -7.32 -12.01
C ILE A 11 -1.73 -7.33 -10.61
N GLY A 12 -2.99 -7.81 -10.51
CA GLY A 12 -3.59 -8.17 -9.23
C GLY A 12 -3.08 -9.54 -8.80
N LEU A 13 -2.10 -9.59 -7.90
CA LEU A 13 -1.55 -10.84 -7.38
C LEU A 13 -2.22 -11.20 -6.05
N VAL A 14 -2.84 -12.38 -5.99
CA VAL A 14 -3.40 -12.94 -4.75
C VAL A 14 -2.56 -14.15 -4.35
N ILE A 15 -1.99 -14.11 -3.15
CA ILE A 15 -1.16 -15.18 -2.59
C ILE A 15 -1.53 -15.43 -1.13
N ALA A 16 -1.49 -16.69 -0.72
CA ALA A 16 -1.65 -17.10 0.68
C ALA A 16 -0.27 -17.34 1.30
N ARG A 17 -0.10 -16.93 2.57
CA ARG A 17 1.13 -17.13 3.35
C ARG A 17 0.80 -17.79 4.69
N GLU A 18 1.73 -18.59 5.20
CA GLU A 18 1.74 -19.10 6.57
C GLU A 18 2.39 -18.07 7.53
N GLN A 19 2.37 -18.34 8.83
CA GLN A 19 3.00 -17.46 9.81
C GLN A 19 4.51 -17.36 9.57
N ASP A 20 5.08 -16.18 9.79
CA ASP A 20 6.50 -15.81 9.63
C ASP A 20 7.04 -15.83 8.18
N GLU A 21 6.17 -16.16 7.23
CA GLU A 21 6.46 -16.13 5.82
C GLU A 21 6.50 -14.71 5.23
N LYS A 22 7.34 -14.53 4.18
CA LYS A 22 7.74 -13.21 3.66
C LYS A 22 7.49 -13.03 2.17
N ILE A 23 6.81 -11.95 1.81
CA ILE A 23 6.63 -11.48 0.43
C ILE A 23 7.66 -10.38 0.15
N TYR A 24 8.37 -10.49 -0.97
CA TYR A 24 9.32 -9.49 -1.42
C TYR A 24 8.74 -8.74 -2.61
N ILE A 25 8.69 -7.41 -2.52
CA ILE A 25 8.36 -6.52 -3.64
C ILE A 25 9.67 -5.93 -4.14
N LEU A 26 10.10 -6.36 -5.33
CA LEU A 26 11.32 -5.90 -5.97
C LEU A 26 11.04 -4.66 -6.82
N ARG A 27 11.97 -3.71 -6.80
CA ARG A 27 11.88 -2.45 -7.53
C ARG A 27 13.24 -2.14 -8.12
N GLU A 28 13.26 -1.51 -9.29
CA GLU A 28 14.51 -1.11 -9.92
C GLU A 28 15.20 -0.03 -9.09
N ASN A 29 16.52 -0.18 -8.87
CA ASN A 29 17.35 0.79 -8.14
C ASN A 29 16.86 1.16 -6.72
N ALA A 30 16.11 0.27 -6.06
CA ALA A 30 15.63 0.49 -4.70
C ALA A 30 15.70 -0.79 -3.86
N ASN A 31 15.80 -0.63 -2.53
CA ASN A 31 15.71 -1.78 -1.64
C ASN A 31 14.33 -2.44 -1.74
N PRO A 32 14.27 -3.78 -1.60
CA PRO A 32 13.00 -4.48 -1.62
C PRO A 32 12.14 -4.07 -0.43
N ILE A 33 10.82 -4.04 -0.64
CA ILE A 33 9.86 -3.98 0.47
C ILE A 33 9.55 -5.42 0.86
N ILE A 34 9.69 -5.74 2.15
CA ILE A 34 9.42 -7.07 2.68
C ILE A 34 8.16 -7.01 3.54
N ILE A 35 7.14 -7.77 3.16
CA ILE A 35 5.91 -7.94 3.93
C ILE A 35 5.98 -9.29 4.63
N THR A 36 5.82 -9.32 5.95
CA THR A 36 5.81 -10.56 6.74
C THR A 36 4.43 -10.78 7.34
N LEU A 37 3.87 -11.98 7.19
CA LEU A 37 2.69 -12.36 7.95
C LEU A 37 3.11 -12.77 9.37
N VAL A 38 2.97 -11.87 10.33
CA VAL A 38 3.47 -12.07 11.70
C VAL A 38 2.55 -12.99 12.51
N GLU A 39 1.24 -12.83 12.38
CA GLU A 39 0.26 -13.60 13.15
C GLU A 39 -1.11 -13.52 12.46
N ILE A 40 -1.93 -14.58 12.58
CA ILE A 40 -3.37 -14.50 12.33
C ILE A 40 -4.10 -14.79 13.62
N LYS A 41 -4.89 -13.83 14.11
CA LYS A 41 -5.68 -13.98 15.32
C LYS A 41 -7.08 -13.44 15.13
N LYS A 42 -8.09 -14.29 15.38
CA LYS A 42 -9.51 -13.94 15.27
C LYS A 42 -9.87 -13.30 13.91
N GLY A 43 -9.38 -13.88 12.82
CA GLY A 43 -9.63 -13.39 11.45
C GLY A 43 -8.91 -12.08 11.10
N ARG A 44 -7.99 -11.59 11.95
CA ARG A 44 -7.15 -10.43 11.67
C ARG A 44 -5.72 -10.88 11.46
N ALA A 45 -5.13 -10.44 10.36
CA ALA A 45 -3.72 -10.61 10.09
C ALA A 45 -2.92 -9.45 10.71
N ARG A 46 -1.82 -9.79 11.39
CA ARG A 46 -0.78 -8.84 11.77
C ARG A 46 0.30 -8.89 10.71
N LEU A 47 0.50 -7.78 10.02
CA LEU A 47 1.51 -7.64 8.97
C LEU A 47 2.69 -6.83 9.49
N GLY A 48 3.90 -7.30 9.23
CA GLY A 48 5.14 -6.55 9.42
C GLY A 48 5.62 -6.03 8.08
N PHE A 49 6.11 -4.79 8.05
CA PHE A 49 6.71 -4.19 6.86
C PHE A 49 8.14 -3.78 7.16
N ASN A 50 9.07 -4.22 6.31
CA ASN A 50 10.44 -3.72 6.28
C ASN A 50 10.65 -3.01 4.95
N ALA A 51 10.92 -1.72 5.00
CA ALA A 51 11.04 -0.84 3.86
C ALA A 51 12.08 0.25 4.16
N SER A 52 12.53 0.97 3.14
CA SER A 52 13.48 2.08 3.34
C SER A 52 12.79 3.26 4.05
N ALA A 53 13.57 4.13 4.68
CA ALA A 53 13.02 5.30 5.38
C ALA A 53 12.24 6.28 4.46
N ASP A 54 12.54 6.24 3.16
CA ASP A 54 11.85 7.04 2.14
C ASP A 54 10.57 6.39 1.65
N ASP A 55 10.40 5.08 1.89
CA ASP A 55 9.15 4.39 1.58
C ASP A 55 8.05 4.86 2.53
N ARG A 56 6.86 5.06 1.97
CA ARG A 56 5.69 5.50 2.72
C ARG A 56 4.65 4.39 2.72
N ILE A 57 4.26 3.96 3.92
CA ILE A 57 3.28 2.90 4.13
C ILE A 57 2.11 3.51 4.87
N TYR A 58 0.94 3.49 4.24
CA TYR A 58 -0.28 4.04 4.80
C TYR A 58 -1.35 2.97 4.91
N ARG A 59 -2.19 3.10 5.92
CA ARG A 59 -3.45 2.37 5.99
C ARG A 59 -4.48 3.10 5.16
N GLU A 60 -5.23 2.37 4.35
CA GLU A 60 -6.20 2.96 3.43
C GLU A 60 -7.23 3.83 4.16
N GLU A 61 -7.73 3.39 5.31
CA GLU A 61 -8.72 4.13 6.08
C GLU A 61 -8.21 5.49 6.60
N VAL A 62 -6.90 5.62 6.78
CA VAL A 62 -6.28 6.89 7.17
C VAL A 62 -6.27 7.84 5.96
N ILE A 63 -5.87 7.36 4.78
CA ILE A 63 -5.94 8.17 3.55
C ILE A 63 -7.39 8.57 3.27
N GLY A 64 -8.33 7.63 3.37
CA GLY A 64 -9.74 7.91 3.09
C GLY A 64 -10.37 8.92 4.04
N THR A 65 -9.92 8.99 5.30
CA THR A 65 -10.43 9.94 6.29
C THR A 65 -9.93 11.37 6.03
N HIS A 66 -8.63 11.52 5.74
CA HIS A 66 -8.00 12.84 5.65
C HIS A 66 -7.94 13.36 4.21
N TYR A 67 -7.86 12.47 3.22
CA TYR A 67 -7.55 12.77 1.83
C TYR A 67 -8.39 11.92 0.84
N PRO A 68 -9.74 12.01 0.87
CA PRO A 68 -10.62 11.14 0.09
C PRO A 68 -10.37 11.23 -1.42
N SER A 69 -10.03 12.41 -1.95
CA SER A 69 -9.72 12.60 -3.38
C SER A 69 -8.43 11.90 -3.81
N ILE A 70 -7.44 11.77 -2.91
CA ILE A 70 -6.23 10.99 -3.17
C ILE A 70 -6.57 9.51 -3.22
N LEU A 71 -7.38 9.01 -2.28
CA LEU A 71 -7.81 7.61 -2.27
C LEU A 71 -8.55 7.22 -3.56
N GLU A 72 -9.44 8.08 -4.06
CA GLU A 72 -10.13 7.86 -5.33
C GLU A 72 -9.15 7.75 -6.50
N GLN A 73 -8.16 8.64 -6.58
CA GLN A 73 -7.12 8.57 -7.61
C GLN A 73 -6.33 7.27 -7.55
N LEU A 74 -5.92 6.82 -6.35
CA LEU A 74 -5.17 5.57 -6.18
C LEU A 74 -5.98 4.35 -6.66
N ARG A 75 -7.27 4.28 -6.30
CA ARG A 75 -8.18 3.20 -6.72
C ARG A 75 -8.38 3.15 -8.23
N GLN A 76 -8.39 4.30 -8.91
CA GLN A 76 -8.57 4.39 -10.35
C GLN A 76 -7.33 4.04 -11.17
N GLY A 77 -6.19 3.77 -10.53
CA GLY A 77 -4.96 3.54 -11.28
C GLY A 77 -3.96 4.69 -11.24
N GLY A 78 -4.27 5.76 -10.53
CA GLY A 78 -3.44 6.96 -10.47
C GLY A 78 -2.00 6.68 -10.06
N VAL A 79 -1.08 7.38 -10.71
CA VAL A 79 0.34 7.37 -10.36
C VAL A 79 0.53 8.20 -9.10
N VAL A 80 1.22 7.65 -8.10
CA VAL A 80 1.64 8.41 -6.92
C VAL A 80 2.75 9.37 -7.34
N THR A 81 2.45 10.66 -7.40
CA THR A 81 3.43 11.71 -7.71
C THR A 81 4.17 12.17 -6.46
N LYS A 82 5.30 12.87 -6.64
CA LYS A 82 6.01 13.53 -5.54
C LYS A 82 5.11 14.50 -4.79
N ASP A 83 4.23 15.23 -5.48
CA ASP A 83 3.30 16.17 -4.86
C ASP A 83 2.33 15.47 -3.91
N ILE A 84 1.82 14.28 -4.28
CA ILE A 84 0.98 13.46 -3.40
C ILE A 84 1.78 13.04 -2.16
N LEU A 85 3.03 12.59 -2.33
CA LEU A 85 3.88 12.20 -1.21
C LEU A 85 4.19 13.37 -0.28
N ASP A 86 4.54 14.52 -0.84
CA ASP A 86 4.84 15.76 -0.10
C ASP A 86 3.60 16.29 0.61
N PHE A 87 2.41 16.13 0.01
CA PHE A 87 1.14 16.50 0.62
C PHE A 87 0.79 15.60 1.81
N LEU A 88 0.94 14.28 1.66
CA LEU A 88 0.73 13.30 2.74
C LEU A 88 1.77 13.43 3.87
N ALA A 89 2.96 13.96 3.58
CA ALA A 89 4.02 14.18 4.56
C ALA A 89 3.82 15.44 5.42
N LYS A 90 2.90 16.35 5.04
CA LYS A 90 2.64 17.54 5.85
C LYS A 90 1.87 17.11 7.10
N PRO A 91 2.39 17.37 8.31
CA PRO A 91 1.63 17.10 9.54
C PRO A 91 0.33 17.89 9.47
N ASP A 92 -0.79 17.24 9.83
CA ASP A 92 -2.08 17.90 9.97
C ASP A 92 -1.89 19.20 10.75
N LYS A 93 -2.07 20.34 10.06
CA LYS A 93 -2.19 21.63 10.73
C LYS A 93 -3.54 21.61 11.44
N LYS A 94 -3.51 21.19 12.70
CA LYS A 94 -4.59 21.48 13.66
C LYS A 94 -4.76 22.99 13.82
#